data_AF-A0A3M1SC24-F1
#
_entry.id   AF-A0A3M1SC24-F1
#
_cell.length_a   1.000
_cell.length_b   1.000
_cell.length_c   1.000
_cell.angle_alpha   90.00
_cell.angle_beta   90.00
_cell.angle_gamma   90.00
#
_symmetry.space_group_name_H-M   'P 1'
#
loop_
_entity.id
_entity.type
_entity.pdbx_description
1 polymer ?
#
loop_
_entity_poly.entity_id
_entity_poly.type
_entity_poly.pdbx_seq_one_letter_code
_entity_poly.pdbx_strand_id
1 'polypeptide(L)'
;MKEALNKLIDINLDVITSSYVEQEIEQYSVAYKLRSKIINFAEQFSGAMNMVLVFALILITLGVVGLFFYDLYTLMEGNISKGIITALGSLLILWVLIELMNTEISHLKGGKFNISVFIGVALVAFIRDLMIATLKHEQTKTSYYLIAAILVLGLVYWLVTRSESRKKE
;
A
#
# COMPACT_ATOMS: atom_id res chain seq x y z
N MET A 1 67.01 -30.76 -23.14
CA MET A 1 66.74 -29.33 -23.44
C MET A 1 65.45 -29.14 -24.24
N LYS A 2 65.21 -29.89 -25.33
CA LYS A 2 63.95 -29.81 -26.12
C LYS A 2 62.68 -30.18 -25.34
N GLU A 3 62.75 -31.20 -24.48
CA GLU A 3 61.60 -31.62 -23.66
C GLU A 3 61.16 -30.58 -22.64
N ALA A 4 62.12 -29.88 -22.01
CA ALA A 4 61.81 -28.81 -21.06
C ALA A 4 61.14 -27.61 -21.75
N LEU A 5 61.55 -27.31 -22.99
CA LEU A 5 60.96 -26.26 -23.82
C LEU A 5 59.53 -26.62 -24.23
N ASN A 6 59.30 -27.87 -24.63
CA ASN A 6 57.97 -28.36 -24.97
C ASN A 6 57.03 -28.32 -23.76
N LYS A 7 57.54 -28.71 -22.58
CA LYS A 7 56.79 -28.69 -21.33
C LYS A 7 56.44 -27.28 -20.86
N LEU A 8 57.31 -26.29 -21.10
CA LEU A 8 57.03 -24.89 -20.80
C LEU A 8 55.98 -24.29 -21.75
N ILE A 9 56.01 -24.68 -23.03
CA ILE A 9 55.00 -24.26 -24.01
C ILE A 9 53.63 -24.88 -23.65
N ASP A 10 53.59 -26.16 -23.32
CA ASP A 10 52.35 -26.83 -22.89
C ASP A 10 51.74 -26.16 -21.65
N ILE A 11 52.55 -25.86 -20.63
CA ILE A 11 52.06 -25.22 -19.40
C ILE A 11 51.51 -23.81 -19.70
N ASN A 12 52.17 -23.04 -20.57
CA ASN A 12 51.69 -21.71 -20.91
C ASN A 12 50.37 -21.76 -21.71
N LEU A 13 50.29 -22.71 -22.65
CA LEU A 13 49.09 -22.93 -23.45
C LEU A 13 47.91 -23.42 -22.59
N ASP A 14 48.18 -24.28 -21.62
CA ASP A 14 47.19 -24.80 -20.68
C ASP A 14 46.69 -23.73 -19.72
N VAL A 15 47.58 -22.85 -19.23
CA VAL A 15 47.18 -21.69 -18.40
C VAL A 15 46.34 -20.68 -19.19
N ILE A 16 46.67 -20.42 -20.46
CA ILE A 16 45.86 -19.53 -21.31
C ILE A 16 44.50 -20.20 -21.59
N THR A 17 44.47 -21.49 -21.92
CA THR A 17 43.21 -22.19 -22.21
C THR A 17 42.33 -22.31 -20.97
N SER A 18 42.91 -22.64 -19.82
CA SER A 18 42.23 -22.69 -18.52
C SER A 18 41.72 -21.32 -18.07
N SER A 19 42.49 -20.24 -18.23
CA SER A 19 42.04 -18.90 -17.83
C SER A 19 40.92 -18.34 -18.72
N TYR A 20 40.89 -18.73 -19.99
CA TYR A 20 39.75 -18.45 -20.88
C TYR A 20 38.53 -19.32 -20.55
N VAL A 21 38.73 -20.60 -20.24
CA VAL A 21 37.65 -21.53 -19.86
C VAL A 21 37.05 -21.18 -18.48
N GLU A 22 37.85 -20.65 -17.55
CA GLU A 22 37.42 -20.28 -16.20
C GLU A 22 36.78 -18.88 -16.13
N GLN A 23 36.95 -18.05 -17.17
CA GLN A 23 36.16 -16.82 -17.36
C GLN A 23 34.80 -17.09 -18.04
N GLU A 24 34.61 -18.24 -18.70
CA GLU A 24 33.42 -18.51 -19.54
C GLU A 24 32.50 -19.64 -19.03
N ILE A 25 32.98 -20.66 -18.29
CA ILE A 25 32.15 -21.76 -17.76
C ILE A 25 31.50 -21.34 -16.42
N GLU A 26 30.35 -20.66 -16.40
CA GLU A 26 29.00 -21.10 -16.81
C GLU A 26 28.03 -21.23 -15.61
N GLN A 27 28.49 -21.18 -14.36
CA GLN A 27 27.58 -21.41 -13.22
C GLN A 27 26.92 -20.15 -12.62
N TYR A 28 27.31 -18.95 -13.04
CA TYR A 28 26.76 -17.69 -12.51
C TYR A 28 25.98 -16.83 -13.53
N SER A 29 25.86 -17.23 -14.80
CA SER A 29 25.35 -16.31 -15.86
C SER A 29 23.84 -16.37 -16.09
N VAL A 30 23.20 -17.54 -16.00
CA VAL A 30 21.75 -17.70 -16.32
C VAL A 30 20.88 -17.30 -15.14
N ALA A 31 21.20 -17.73 -13.93
CA ALA A 31 20.46 -17.39 -12.72
C ALA A 31 20.55 -15.89 -12.38
N TYR A 32 21.69 -15.24 -12.62
CA TYR A 32 21.86 -13.80 -12.39
C TYR A 32 21.20 -12.95 -13.48
N LYS A 33 21.25 -13.35 -14.77
CA LYS A 33 20.51 -12.68 -15.85
C LYS A 33 18.99 -12.88 -15.74
N LEU A 34 18.52 -14.04 -15.28
CA LEU A 34 17.11 -14.27 -14.98
C LEU A 34 16.67 -13.49 -13.74
N ARG A 35 17.47 -13.47 -12.66
CA ARG A 35 17.21 -12.62 -11.50
C ARG A 35 17.16 -11.15 -11.90
N SER A 36 18.13 -10.65 -12.65
CA SER A 36 18.15 -9.24 -13.03
C SER A 36 17.01 -8.88 -13.98
N LYS A 37 16.64 -9.77 -14.93
CA LYS A 37 15.43 -9.57 -15.75
C LYS A 37 14.16 -9.58 -14.92
N ILE A 38 14.02 -10.49 -13.95
CA ILE A 38 12.84 -10.55 -13.06
C ILE A 38 12.80 -9.32 -12.16
N ILE A 39 13.93 -8.88 -11.62
CA ILE A 39 14.03 -7.69 -10.76
C ILE A 39 13.69 -6.43 -11.55
N ASN A 40 14.30 -6.22 -12.72
CA ASN A 40 14.01 -5.06 -13.55
C ASN A 40 12.57 -5.05 -14.07
N PHE A 41 12.03 -6.23 -14.42
CA PHE A 41 10.63 -6.36 -14.80
C PHE A 41 9.70 -6.06 -13.61
N ALA A 42 10.03 -6.54 -12.41
CA ALA A 42 9.26 -6.27 -11.20
C ALA A 42 9.33 -4.79 -10.80
N GLU A 43 10.48 -4.14 -10.95
CA GLU A 43 10.64 -2.70 -10.70
C GLU A 43 9.80 -1.88 -11.69
N GLN A 44 9.86 -2.19 -12.98
CA GLN A 44 9.09 -1.49 -14.00
C GLN A 44 7.59 -1.75 -13.88
N PHE A 45 7.19 -2.99 -13.56
CA PHE A 45 5.81 -3.36 -13.28
C PHE A 45 5.27 -2.66 -12.04
N SER A 46 6.05 -2.64 -10.95
CA SER A 46 5.71 -1.93 -9.72
C SER A 46 5.50 -0.43 -9.98
N GLY A 47 6.43 0.21 -10.69
CA GLY A 47 6.30 1.62 -11.08
C GLY A 47 5.06 1.91 -11.93
N ALA A 48 4.75 1.05 -12.91
CA ALA A 48 3.54 1.16 -13.71
C ALA A 48 2.28 1.01 -12.86
N MET A 49 2.28 0.06 -11.92
CA MET A 49 1.13 -0.22 -11.06
C MET A 49 0.86 0.93 -10.09
N ASN A 50 1.91 1.53 -9.51
CA ASN A 50 1.78 2.71 -8.67
C ASN A 50 1.24 3.92 -9.47
N MET A 51 1.66 4.10 -10.73
CA MET A 51 1.10 5.14 -11.59
C MET A 51 -0.40 4.93 -11.84
N VAL A 52 -0.83 3.70 -12.10
CA VAL A 52 -2.25 3.35 -12.25
C VAL A 52 -3.02 3.62 -10.95
N LEU A 53 -2.45 3.28 -9.79
CA LEU A 53 -3.06 3.53 -8.48
C LEU A 53 -3.27 5.03 -8.22
N VAL A 54 -2.27 5.88 -8.44
CA VAL A 54 -2.43 7.34 -8.31
C VAL A 54 -3.52 7.85 -9.22
N PHE A 55 -3.56 7.39 -10.48
CA PHE A 55 -4.57 7.83 -11.42
C PHE A 55 -5.99 7.45 -10.98
N ALA A 56 -6.15 6.22 -10.48
CA ALA A 56 -7.42 5.76 -9.92
C ALA A 56 -7.82 6.59 -8.67
N LEU A 57 -6.88 6.86 -7.77
CA LEU A 57 -7.12 7.69 -6.58
C LEU A 57 -7.58 9.10 -6.94
N ILE A 58 -6.99 9.73 -7.96
CA ILE A 58 -7.41 11.04 -8.45
C ILE A 58 -8.86 10.98 -8.97
N LEU A 59 -9.18 10.00 -9.80
CA LEU A 59 -10.51 9.87 -10.40
C LEU A 59 -11.58 9.64 -9.33
N ILE A 60 -11.32 8.74 -8.38
CA ILE A 60 -12.22 8.47 -7.26
C ILE A 60 -12.38 9.72 -6.39
N THR A 61 -11.30 10.44 -6.09
CA THR A 61 -11.34 11.68 -5.29
C THR A 61 -12.26 12.71 -5.95
N LEU A 62 -12.16 12.91 -7.27
CA LEU A 62 -13.06 13.80 -8.00
C LEU A 62 -14.53 13.36 -7.89
N GLY A 63 -14.78 12.05 -8.00
CA GLY A 63 -16.13 11.50 -7.82
C GLY A 63 -16.71 11.77 -6.43
N VAL A 64 -15.91 11.57 -5.38
CA VAL A 64 -16.35 11.82 -3.99
C VAL A 64 -16.54 13.31 -3.72
N VAL A 65 -15.73 14.19 -4.30
CA VAL A 65 -15.97 15.64 -4.24
C VAL A 65 -17.33 15.98 -4.85
N GLY A 66 -17.69 15.38 -5.99
CA GLY A 66 -19.01 15.52 -6.59
C GLY A 66 -20.15 15.05 -5.67
N LEU A 67 -19.99 13.90 -5.02
CA LEU A 67 -20.97 13.40 -4.03
C LEU A 67 -21.11 14.34 -2.83
N PHE A 68 -20.01 14.91 -2.34
CA PHE A 68 -20.05 15.87 -1.23
C PHE A 68 -20.88 17.11 -1.59
N PHE A 69 -20.73 17.66 -2.81
CA PHE A 69 -21.58 18.77 -3.26
C PHE A 69 -23.07 18.38 -3.35
N TYR A 70 -23.38 17.16 -3.78
CA TYR A 70 -24.76 16.64 -3.80
C TYR A 70 -25.33 16.51 -2.38
N ASP A 71 -24.54 16.03 -1.42
CA ASP A 71 -24.92 15.93 -0.01
C ASP A 71 -25.22 17.32 0.58
N LEU A 72 -24.41 18.34 0.23
CA LEU A 72 -24.64 19.72 0.66
C LEU A 72 -25.95 20.29 0.13
N TYR A 73 -26.30 19.99 -1.13
CA TYR A 73 -27.58 20.42 -1.71
C TYR A 73 -28.77 19.79 -0.99
N THR A 74 -28.69 18.48 -0.71
CA THR A 74 -29.73 17.73 0.00
C THR A 74 -29.93 18.23 1.44
N LEU A 75 -28.88 18.78 2.05
CA LEU A 75 -28.92 19.40 3.37
C LEU A 75 -29.79 20.67 3.39
N MET A 76 -29.79 21.43 2.29
CA MET A 76 -30.62 22.64 2.15
C MET A 76 -32.10 22.35 1.90
N GLU A 77 -32.46 21.17 1.36
CA GLU A 77 -33.85 20.77 1.08
C GLU A 77 -34.64 20.29 2.33
N GLY A 78 -34.03 20.28 3.53
CA GLY A 78 -34.78 20.23 4.80
C GLY A 78 -34.64 18.95 5.63
N ASN A 79 -33.88 17.94 5.20
CA ASN A 79 -33.57 16.75 6.01
C ASN A 79 -32.24 16.90 6.78
N ILE A 80 -32.17 17.90 7.66
CA ILE A 80 -30.93 18.34 8.33
C ILE A 80 -30.22 17.19 9.06
N SER A 81 -30.93 16.39 9.86
CA SER A 81 -30.31 15.28 10.62
C SER A 81 -29.68 14.24 9.71
N LYS A 82 -30.35 13.87 8.61
CA LYS A 82 -29.84 12.85 7.69
C LYS A 82 -28.74 13.42 6.81
N GLY A 83 -28.90 14.66 6.34
CA GLY A 83 -27.96 15.37 5.48
C GLY A 83 -26.60 15.62 6.16
N ILE A 84 -26.59 15.96 7.46
CA ILE A 84 -25.34 16.11 8.22
C ILE A 84 -24.59 14.78 8.30
N ILE A 85 -25.28 13.66 8.54
CA ILE A 85 -24.64 12.34 8.65
C ILE A 85 -24.03 11.92 7.32
N THR A 86 -24.73 12.12 6.20
CA THR A 86 -24.19 11.82 4.86
C THR A 86 -23.04 12.75 4.49
N ALA A 87 -23.15 14.06 4.73
CA ALA A 87 -22.09 15.03 4.44
C ALA A 87 -20.82 14.79 5.26
N LEU A 88 -20.95 14.44 6.55
CA LEU A 88 -19.81 14.02 7.38
C LEU A 88 -19.22 12.70 6.89
N GLY A 89 -20.06 11.77 6.43
CA GLY A 89 -19.63 10.52 5.83
C GLY A 89 -18.80 10.72 4.56
N SER A 90 -19.22 11.61 3.64
CA SER A 90 -18.47 11.92 2.44
C SER A 90 -17.19 12.71 2.74
N LEU A 91 -17.18 13.60 3.74
CA LEU A 91 -15.95 14.25 4.22
C LEU A 91 -14.91 13.26 4.76
N LEU A 92 -15.34 12.27 5.54
CA LEU A 92 -14.43 11.23 6.05
C LEU A 92 -13.83 10.39 4.92
N ILE A 93 -14.63 10.07 3.89
CA ILE A 93 -14.14 9.37 2.70
C ILE A 93 -13.13 10.24 1.94
N LEU A 94 -13.39 11.54 1.78
CA LEU A 94 -12.42 12.48 1.19
C LEU A 94 -11.11 12.50 1.97
N TRP A 95 -11.17 12.57 3.29
CA TRP A 95 -9.98 12.54 4.13
C TRP A 95 -9.18 11.25 3.92
N VAL A 96 -9.85 10.09 3.89
CA VAL A 96 -9.23 8.79 3.60
C VAL A 96 -8.54 8.81 2.23
N LEU A 97 -9.19 9.33 1.19
CA LEU A 97 -8.63 9.39 -0.16
C LEU A 97 -7.40 10.31 -0.24
N ILE A 98 -7.43 11.45 0.47
CA ILE A 98 -6.28 12.35 0.58
C ILE A 98 -5.11 11.65 1.29
N GLU A 99 -5.37 10.92 2.37
CA GLU A 99 -4.34 10.19 3.12
C GLU A 99 -3.70 9.06 2.29
N LEU A 100 -4.53 8.30 1.55
CA LEU A 100 -4.06 7.29 0.61
C LEU A 100 -3.25 7.89 -0.54
N MET A 101 -3.71 9.01 -1.11
CA MET A 101 -3.00 9.71 -2.18
C MET A 101 -1.65 10.24 -1.69
N ASN A 102 -1.57 10.81 -0.49
CA ASN A 102 -0.30 11.25 0.10
C ASN A 102 0.68 10.08 0.30
N THR A 103 0.16 8.93 0.73
CA THR A 103 0.96 7.70 0.87
C THR A 103 1.48 7.23 -0.47
N GLU A 104 0.63 7.22 -1.50
CA GLU A 104 1.01 6.77 -2.84
C GLU A 104 2.02 7.72 -3.49
N ILE A 105 1.86 9.04 -3.33
CA ILE A 105 2.84 10.03 -3.80
C ILE A 105 4.17 9.88 -3.05
N SER A 106 4.14 9.62 -1.74
CA SER A 106 5.34 9.35 -0.95
C SER A 106 6.05 8.08 -1.44
N HIS A 107 5.27 7.05 -1.76
CA HIS A 107 5.80 5.79 -2.31
C HIS A 107 6.44 6.00 -3.69
N LEU A 108 5.80 6.75 -4.58
CA LEU A 108 6.35 7.13 -5.89
C LEU A 108 7.65 7.95 -5.80
N LYS A 109 7.82 8.77 -4.75
CA LYS A 109 9.06 9.52 -4.51
C LYS A 109 10.22 8.67 -3.94
N GLY A 110 10.08 7.34 -3.91
CA GLY A 110 11.07 6.42 -3.34
C GLY A 110 10.93 6.23 -1.83
N GLY A 111 9.81 6.65 -1.23
CA GLY A 111 9.50 6.42 0.17
C GLY A 111 9.17 4.95 0.46
N LYS A 112 9.55 4.47 1.64
CA LYS A 112 9.15 3.14 2.13
C LYS A 112 7.62 3.10 2.31
N PHE A 113 7.01 1.98 1.94
CA PHE A 113 5.57 1.77 2.13
C PHE A 113 5.23 1.80 3.63
N ASN A 114 4.56 2.85 4.08
CA ASN A 114 4.20 3.03 5.49
C ASN A 114 2.89 2.27 5.76
N ILE A 115 3.01 0.98 6.09
CA ILE A 115 1.87 0.08 6.44
C ILE A 115 0.97 0.69 7.54
N SER A 116 1.56 1.51 8.41
CA SER A 116 0.86 2.29 9.44
C SER A 116 -0.27 3.17 8.89
N VAL A 117 -0.10 3.76 7.71
CA VAL A 117 -1.11 4.64 7.10
C VAL A 117 -2.29 3.84 6.57
N PHE A 118 -2.00 2.69 5.94
CA PHE A 118 -3.04 1.78 5.46
C PHE A 118 -3.92 1.26 6.60
N ILE A 119 -3.32 0.91 7.75
CA ILE A 119 -4.04 0.52 8.96
C ILE A 119 -4.87 1.70 9.51
N GLY A 120 -4.31 2.91 9.54
CA GLY A 120 -5.02 4.12 9.99
C GLY A 120 -6.26 4.40 9.14
N VAL A 121 -6.14 4.28 7.82
CA VAL A 121 -7.26 4.42 6.88
C VAL A 121 -8.35 3.36 7.12
N ALA A 122 -7.96 2.08 7.27
CA ALA A 122 -8.91 1.00 7.56
C ALA A 122 -9.67 1.24 8.87
N LEU A 123 -8.99 1.79 9.87
CA LEU A 123 -9.60 2.16 11.14
C LEU A 123 -10.63 3.29 10.98
N VAL A 124 -10.28 4.37 10.27
CA VAL A 124 -11.20 5.50 10.07
C VAL A 124 -12.43 5.07 9.28
N ALA A 125 -12.27 4.22 8.28
CA ALA A 125 -13.40 3.62 7.55
C ALA A 125 -14.30 2.79 8.49
N PHE A 126 -13.71 1.99 9.37
CA PHE A 126 -14.44 1.21 10.36
C PHE A 126 -15.23 2.10 11.35
N ILE A 127 -14.61 3.18 11.83
CA ILE A 127 -15.27 4.18 12.69
C ILE A 127 -16.47 4.81 11.98
N ARG A 128 -16.33 5.14 10.69
CA ARG A 128 -17.40 5.70 9.87
C ARG A 128 -18.60 4.74 9.75
N ASP A 129 -18.36 3.46 9.48
CA ASP A 129 -19.44 2.46 9.37
C ASP A 129 -20.16 2.27 10.70
N LEU A 130 -19.41 2.29 11.79
CA LEU A 130 -19.96 2.21 13.14
C LEU A 130 -20.78 3.46 13.51
N MET A 131 -20.34 4.66 13.12
CA MET A 131 -21.07 5.92 13.32
C MET A 131 -22.42 5.89 12.59
N ILE A 132 -22.43 5.50 11.31
CA ILE A 132 -23.66 5.42 10.50
C ILE A 132 -24.61 4.36 11.06
N ALA A 133 -24.10 3.21 11.45
CA ALA A 133 -24.91 2.14 12.06
C ALA A 133 -25.54 2.59 13.38
N THR A 134 -24.82 3.38 14.18
CA THR A 134 -25.30 3.88 15.48
C THR A 134 -26.41 4.92 15.33
N LEU A 135 -26.27 5.86 14.37
CA LEU A 135 -27.23 6.96 14.19
C LEU A 135 -28.49 6.56 13.41
N LYS A 136 -28.47 5.51 12.58
CA LYS A 136 -29.60 5.10 11.73
C LYS A 136 -30.67 4.29 12.49
N HIS A 137 -30.90 4.62 13.76
CA HIS A 137 -31.68 3.87 14.75
C HIS A 137 -33.06 3.36 14.25
N GLU A 138 -33.12 2.15 13.69
CA GLU A 138 -34.39 1.44 13.48
C GLU A 138 -34.81 0.72 14.78
N GLN A 139 -35.64 1.45 15.52
CA GLN A 139 -36.65 1.09 16.53
C GLN A 139 -36.60 -0.31 17.21
N THR A 140 -36.40 -0.25 18.53
CA THR A 140 -37.00 -1.07 19.61
C THR A 140 -36.47 -2.48 19.94
N LYS A 141 -35.57 -3.07 19.14
CA LYS A 141 -34.73 -4.23 19.58
C LYS A 141 -33.23 -3.85 19.72
N THR A 142 -32.96 -2.55 19.65
CA THR A 142 -31.68 -1.95 19.22
C THR A 142 -30.71 -1.62 20.36
N SER A 143 -31.16 -1.67 21.62
CA SER A 143 -30.32 -1.31 22.79
C SER A 143 -29.16 -2.27 23.03
N TYR A 144 -29.31 -3.57 22.72
CA TYR A 144 -28.19 -4.53 22.87
C TYR A 144 -27.08 -4.29 21.83
N TYR A 145 -27.46 -3.93 20.60
CA TYR A 145 -26.51 -3.61 19.54
C TYR A 145 -25.73 -2.32 19.81
N LEU A 146 -26.34 -1.32 20.44
CA LEU A 146 -25.63 -0.11 20.88
C LEU A 146 -24.55 -0.41 21.91
N ILE A 147 -24.87 -1.23 22.92
CA ILE A 147 -23.91 -1.61 23.97
C ILE A 147 -22.78 -2.43 23.38
N ALA A 148 -23.09 -3.36 22.47
CA ALA A 148 -22.09 -4.13 21.72
C ALA A 148 -21.22 -3.23 20.82
N ALA A 149 -21.79 -2.24 20.14
CA ALA A 149 -21.05 -1.29 19.31
C ALA A 149 -20.12 -0.39 20.13
N ILE A 150 -20.56 0.08 21.30
CA ILE A 150 -19.73 0.84 22.24
C ILE A 150 -18.57 -0.02 22.76
N LEU A 151 -18.81 -1.31 23.07
CA LEU A 151 -17.76 -2.24 23.45
C LEU A 151 -16.74 -2.47 22.33
N VAL A 152 -17.20 -2.65 21.09
CA VAL A 152 -16.33 -2.80 19.92
C VAL A 152 -15.52 -1.53 19.67
N LEU A 153 -16.11 -0.35 19.79
CA LEU A 153 -15.39 0.93 19.74
C LEU A 153 -14.29 1.01 20.80
N GLY A 154 -14.61 0.65 22.04
CA GLY A 154 -13.63 0.64 23.13
C GLY A 154 -12.47 -0.32 22.86
N LEU A 155 -12.77 -1.49 22.30
CA LEU A 155 -11.77 -2.52 21.96
C LEU A 155 -10.87 -2.06 20.81
N VAL A 156 -11.45 -1.45 19.77
CA VAL A 156 -10.71 -0.89 18.63
C VAL A 156 -9.81 0.28 19.07
N TYR A 157 -10.33 1.20 19.90
CA TYR A 157 -9.55 2.30 20.45
C TYR A 157 -8.36 1.79 21.28
N TRP A 158 -8.60 0.81 22.16
CA TRP A 158 -7.55 0.19 22.96
C TRP A 158 -6.46 -0.47 22.09
N LEU A 159 -6.85 -1.13 21.00
CA LEU A 159 -5.94 -1.80 20.08
C LEU A 159 -5.07 -0.80 19.30
N VAL A 160 -5.64 0.35 18.90
CA VAL A 160 -4.90 1.46 18.26
C VAL A 160 -3.92 2.09 19.24
N THR A 161 -4.37 2.46 20.43
CA THR A 161 -3.48 3.06 21.45
C THR A 161 -2.34 2.11 21.80
N ARG A 162 -2.60 0.79 21.89
CA ARG A 162 -1.57 -0.24 22.10
C ARG A 162 -0.57 -0.30 20.93
N SER A 163 -1.05 -0.19 19.69
CA SER A 163 -0.21 -0.16 18.48
C SER A 163 0.70 1.06 18.46
N GLU A 164 0.20 2.24 18.84
CA GLU A 164 1.00 3.47 18.91
C GLU A 164 2.01 3.46 20.07
N SER A 165 1.64 2.85 21.20
CA SER A 165 2.52 2.72 22.38
C SER A 165 3.78 1.90 22.10
N ARG A 166 3.69 0.89 21.23
CA ARG A 166 4.83 0.06 20.83
C ARG A 166 5.75 0.69 19.79
N LYS A 167 5.43 1.89 19.31
CA LYS A 167 6.26 2.64 18.34
C LYS A 167 7.19 3.66 19.00
N LYS A 168 7.18 3.74 20.35
CA LYS A 168 8.01 4.64 21.17
C LYS A 168 9.08 3.94 22.02
N GLU A 169 9.21 2.62 21.91
CA GLU A 169 10.37 1.84 22.41
C GLU A 169 11.14 1.27 21.21
#